data_AF-Q12HH9-F1
#
_entry.id   AF-Q12HH9-F1
#
_cell.length_a   1.000
_cell.length_b   1.000
_cell.length_c   1.000
_cell.angle_alpha   90.00
_cell.angle_beta   90.00
_cell.angle_gamma   90.00
#
_symmetry.space_group_name_H-M   'P 1'
#
loop_
_entity.id
_entity.type
_entity.pdbx_description
1 polymer ?
#
loop_
_entity_poly.entity_id
_entity_poly.type
_entity_poly.pdbx_seq_one_letter_code
_entity_poly.pdbx_strand_id
1 'polypeptide(L)'
;MDAKQNPQTFMDAAERRTQRLQPVLAHINAHLGESLPLHQLAALSGLSLWRFATVFREHMGVAPRRYIFLERVRYAKALLRAGMAPATVASEAGFCDQSHLSRRFKHACRETPGQYQSRHHHFSGHAGMAA
;
A
#
# COMPACT_ATOMS: atom_id res chain seq x y z
N MET A 1 -1.21 -19.47 46.85
CA MET A 1 -0.39 -18.23 46.90
C MET A 1 -0.11 -17.83 45.47
N ASP A 2 -1.12 -17.17 44.93
CA ASP A 2 -1.41 -17.03 43.51
C ASP A 2 -0.70 -15.80 42.96
N ALA A 3 0.37 -16.04 42.20
CA ALA A 3 1.04 -14.99 41.43
C ALA A 3 0.12 -14.61 40.25
N LYS A 4 -0.51 -13.45 40.39
CA LYS A 4 -1.36 -12.80 39.39
C LYS A 4 -0.64 -12.69 38.04
N GLN A 5 -0.98 -13.58 37.11
CA GLN A 5 -0.78 -13.35 35.69
C GLN A 5 -1.61 -12.12 35.30
N ASN A 6 -0.99 -10.95 35.18
CA ASN A 6 -1.68 -9.71 34.80
C ASN A 6 -1.85 -9.65 33.26
N PRO A 7 -3.08 -9.74 32.72
CA PRO A 7 -3.32 -9.73 31.27
C PRO A 7 -3.14 -8.35 30.62
N GLN A 8 -3.01 -7.25 31.39
CA GLN A 8 -2.97 -5.90 30.82
C GLN A 8 -1.62 -5.51 30.18
N THR A 9 -0.51 -6.13 30.58
CA THR A 9 0.83 -5.81 30.06
C THR A 9 1.01 -6.13 28.56
N PHE A 10 0.25 -7.08 28.02
CA PHE A 10 0.39 -7.51 26.62
C PHE A 10 -0.36 -6.62 25.62
N MET A 11 -1.48 -6.00 26.02
CA MET A 11 -2.20 -5.06 25.17
C MET A 11 -1.45 -3.72 25.04
N ASP A 12 -0.82 -3.25 26.12
CA ASP A 12 0.00 -2.03 26.14
C ASP A 12 1.13 -2.02 25.09
N ALA A 13 1.86 -3.13 24.95
CA ALA A 13 3.00 -3.20 24.03
C ALA A 13 2.55 -3.26 22.55
N ALA A 14 1.41 -3.87 22.25
CA ALA A 14 0.83 -3.92 20.91
C ALA A 14 0.24 -2.55 20.52
N GLU A 15 -0.48 -1.90 21.42
CA GLU A 15 -1.04 -0.57 21.22
C GLU A 15 0.06 0.49 21.03
N ARG A 16 1.12 0.47 21.85
CA ARG A 16 2.28 1.36 21.67
C ARG A 16 3.00 1.13 20.34
N ARG A 17 3.09 -0.12 19.86
CA ARG A 17 3.64 -0.43 18.52
C ARG A 17 2.75 0.15 17.43
N THR A 18 1.43 0.01 17.56
CA THR A 18 0.44 0.57 16.64
C THR A 18 0.54 2.09 16.54
N GLN A 19 0.58 2.78 17.69
CA GLN A 19 0.72 4.24 17.77
C GLN A 19 1.98 4.75 17.07
N ARG A 20 3.11 4.04 17.18
CA ARG A 20 4.36 4.40 16.49
C ARG A 20 4.30 4.23 14.98
N LEU A 21 3.43 3.35 14.47
CA LEU A 21 3.27 3.11 13.04
C LEU A 21 2.22 4.00 12.38
N GLN A 22 1.26 4.52 13.16
CA GLN A 22 0.22 5.41 12.65
C GLN A 22 0.72 6.60 11.82
N PRO A 23 1.74 7.39 12.24
CA PRO A 23 2.27 8.47 11.41
C PRO A 23 2.92 7.95 10.12
N VAL A 24 3.53 6.76 10.16
CA VAL A 24 4.14 6.13 8.98
C VAL A 24 3.08 5.73 7.97
N LEU A 25 2.00 5.10 8.40
CA LEU A 25 0.90 4.67 7.53
C LEU A 25 0.20 5.86 6.89
N ALA A 26 -0.07 6.91 7.68
CA ALA A 26 -0.63 8.16 7.16
C ALA A 26 0.29 8.79 6.09
N HIS A 27 1.60 8.84 6.36
CA HIS A 27 2.58 9.38 5.42
C HIS A 27 2.67 8.56 4.13
N ILE A 28 2.71 7.22 4.23
CA ILE A 28 2.72 6.35 3.05
C ILE A 28 1.49 6.61 2.17
N ASN A 29 0.29 6.65 2.77
CA ASN A 29 -0.96 6.80 2.03
C ASN A 29 -1.08 8.18 1.36
N ALA A 30 -0.59 9.23 2.02
CA ALA A 30 -0.63 10.59 1.48
C ALA A 30 0.39 10.82 0.34
N HIS A 31 1.48 10.05 0.30
CA HIS A 31 2.61 10.30 -0.63
C HIS A 31 2.95 9.05 -1.47
N LEU A 32 1.95 8.22 -1.84
CA LEU A 32 2.17 6.98 -2.61
C LEU A 32 2.87 7.23 -3.95
N GLY A 33 2.63 8.38 -4.57
CA GLY A 33 3.23 8.82 -5.83
C GLY A 33 4.69 9.25 -5.72
N GLU A 34 5.20 9.45 -4.51
CA GLU A 34 6.51 10.05 -4.27
C GLU A 34 7.56 9.01 -3.86
N SER A 35 8.81 9.46 -3.74
CA SER A 35 9.88 8.63 -3.18
C SER A 35 9.64 8.44 -1.68
N LEU A 36 9.49 7.19 -1.25
CA LEU A 36 9.27 6.80 0.15
C LEU A 36 10.48 6.01 0.68
N PRO A 37 11.62 6.67 0.97
CA PRO A 37 12.80 5.98 1.46
C PRO A 37 12.57 5.47 2.88
N LEU A 38 12.90 4.19 3.13
CA LEU A 38 12.59 3.55 4.41
C LEU A 38 13.20 4.24 5.64
N HIS A 39 14.34 4.93 5.49
CA HIS A 39 14.98 5.62 6.61
C HIS A 39 14.14 6.81 7.09
N GLN A 40 13.46 7.52 6.19
CA GLN A 40 12.52 8.60 6.57
C GLN A 40 11.29 8.03 7.25
N LEU A 41 10.75 6.91 6.74
CA LEU A 41 9.63 6.21 7.36
C LEU A 41 9.97 5.70 8.78
N ALA A 42 11.20 5.18 8.96
CA ALA A 42 11.67 4.76 10.27
C ALA A 42 11.78 5.95 11.25
N ALA A 43 12.30 7.10 10.77
CA ALA A 43 12.40 8.31 11.57
C ALA A 43 11.03 8.81 12.06
N LEU A 44 9.97 8.74 11.23
CA LEU A 44 8.60 9.09 11.63
C LEU A 44 8.06 8.22 12.78
N SER A 45 8.55 6.99 12.92
CA SER A 45 8.18 6.08 14.01
C SER A 45 9.06 6.21 15.27
N GLY A 46 10.13 7.03 15.21
CA GLY A 46 11.13 7.12 16.27
C GLY A 46 11.95 5.84 16.46
N LEU A 47 12.04 4.99 15.44
CA LEU A 47 12.75 3.70 15.49
C LEU A 47 13.96 3.72 14.55
N SER A 48 15.00 2.94 14.88
CA SER A 48 16.04 2.62 13.92
C SER A 48 15.46 1.83 12.74
N LEU A 49 16.08 1.93 11.56
CA LEU A 49 15.60 1.27 10.34
C LEU A 49 15.38 -0.25 10.52
N TRP A 50 16.30 -0.93 11.20
CA TRP A 50 16.19 -2.37 11.47
C TRP A 50 15.00 -2.68 12.38
N ARG A 51 14.85 -1.94 13.49
CA ARG A 51 13.74 -2.14 14.44
C ARG A 51 12.39 -1.79 13.82
N PHE A 52 12.35 -0.73 13.02
CA PHE A 52 11.20 -0.35 12.22
C PHE A 52 10.75 -1.48 11.30
N ALA A 53 11.66 -2.06 10.49
CA ALA A 53 11.30 -3.12 9.55
C ALA A 53 10.72 -4.36 10.26
N THR A 54 11.28 -4.73 11.42
CA THR A 54 10.79 -5.83 12.24
C THR A 54 9.41 -5.53 12.83
N VAL A 55 9.26 -4.41 13.54
CA VAL A 55 7.99 -4.00 14.17
C VAL A 55 6.89 -3.81 13.13
N PHE A 56 7.21 -3.19 11.99
CA PHE A 56 6.27 -3.00 10.90
C PHE A 56 5.78 -4.35 10.36
N ARG A 57 6.68 -5.31 10.12
CA ARG A 57 6.30 -6.63 9.62
C ARG A 57 5.48 -7.42 10.63
N GLU A 58 5.83 -7.36 11.92
CA GLU A 58 5.04 -8.00 12.98
C GLU A 58 3.61 -7.45 13.04
N HIS A 59 3.44 -6.14 12.81
CA HIS A 59 2.14 -5.49 12.89
C HIS A 59 1.31 -5.60 11.60
N MET A 60 1.95 -5.43 10.43
CA MET A 60 1.29 -5.38 9.12
C MET A 60 1.32 -6.72 8.38
N GLY A 61 2.01 -7.73 8.91
CA GLY A 61 2.21 -9.05 8.27
C GLY A 61 3.17 -9.06 7.08
N VAL A 62 3.61 -7.89 6.60
CA VAL A 62 4.50 -7.74 5.43
C VAL A 62 5.57 -6.69 5.66
N ALA A 63 6.71 -6.82 4.98
CA ALA A 63 7.80 -5.85 5.06
C ALA A 63 7.38 -4.47 4.50
N PRO A 64 7.94 -3.35 5.01
CA PRO A 64 7.57 -1.99 4.58
C PRO A 64 7.59 -1.76 3.07
N ARG A 65 8.66 -2.19 2.36
CA ARG A 65 8.75 -2.04 0.89
C ARG A 65 7.64 -2.80 0.16
N ARG A 66 7.28 -3.99 0.68
CA ARG A 66 6.22 -4.81 0.11
C ARG A 66 4.85 -4.17 0.37
N TYR A 67 4.63 -3.60 1.54
CA TYR A 67 3.42 -2.86 1.87
C TYR A 67 3.22 -1.67 0.93
N ILE A 68 4.21 -0.77 0.82
CA ILE A 68 4.16 0.39 -0.09
C ILE A 68 3.83 -0.05 -1.52
N PHE A 69 4.48 -1.13 -1.99
CA PHE A 69 4.19 -1.68 -3.30
C PHE A 69 2.72 -2.15 -3.45
N LEU A 70 2.16 -2.81 -2.44
CA LEU A 70 0.77 -3.26 -2.48
C LEU A 70 -0.20 -2.07 -2.48
N GLU A 71 0.05 -1.04 -1.67
CA GLU A 71 -0.77 0.18 -1.68
C GLU A 71 -0.68 0.91 -3.02
N ARG A 72 0.52 1.02 -3.63
CA ARG A 72 0.67 1.56 -4.99
C ARG A 72 -0.11 0.79 -6.03
N VAL A 73 -0.12 -0.55 -5.95
CA VAL A 73 -0.94 -1.39 -6.85
C VAL A 73 -2.43 -1.17 -6.62
N ARG A 74 -2.88 -1.03 -5.37
CA ARG A 74 -4.30 -0.72 -5.06
C ARG A 74 -4.69 0.65 -5.59
N TYR A 75 -3.83 1.65 -5.44
CA TYR A 75 -4.06 2.99 -5.97
C TYR A 75 -4.10 2.99 -7.50
N ALA A 76 -3.14 2.31 -8.15
CA ALA A 76 -3.13 2.14 -9.61
C ALA A 76 -4.41 1.47 -10.12
N LYS A 77 -4.93 0.43 -9.42
CA LYS A 77 -6.22 -0.19 -9.76
C LYS A 77 -7.39 0.79 -9.69
N ALA A 78 -7.41 1.68 -8.70
CA ALA A 78 -8.45 2.70 -8.59
C ALA A 78 -8.41 3.66 -9.79
N LEU A 79 -7.23 4.16 -10.15
CA LEU A 79 -7.05 5.08 -11.27
C LEU A 79 -7.38 4.43 -12.64
N LEU A 80 -6.97 3.18 -12.86
CA LEU A 80 -7.29 2.45 -14.09
C LEU A 80 -8.80 2.24 -14.25
N ARG A 81 -9.50 1.89 -13.16
CA ARG A 81 -10.97 1.79 -13.15
C ARG A 81 -11.65 3.12 -13.44
N ALA A 82 -11.05 4.23 -13.01
CA ALA A 82 -11.51 5.57 -13.34
C ALA A 82 -11.21 6.00 -14.80
N GLY A 83 -10.56 5.17 -15.61
CA GLY A 83 -10.28 5.50 -17.02
C GLY A 83 -8.97 6.24 -17.27
N MET A 84 -8.15 6.42 -16.24
CA MET A 84 -6.86 7.09 -16.40
C MET A 84 -5.89 6.27 -17.26
N ALA A 85 -5.18 6.92 -18.18
CA ALA A 85 -4.22 6.26 -19.07
C ALA A 85 -3.08 5.59 -18.28
N PRO A 86 -2.63 4.37 -18.65
CA PRO A 86 -1.60 3.65 -17.90
C PRO A 86 -0.28 4.40 -17.70
N ALA A 87 0.09 5.29 -18.61
CA ALA A 87 1.27 6.15 -18.46
C ALA A 87 1.10 7.16 -17.30
N THR A 88 -0.04 7.84 -17.23
CA THR A 88 -0.38 8.75 -16.12
C THR A 88 -0.49 7.99 -14.80
N VAL A 89 -1.13 6.81 -14.81
CA VAL A 89 -1.23 5.95 -13.62
C VAL A 89 0.14 5.58 -13.07
N ALA A 90 1.15 5.37 -13.93
CA ALA A 90 2.49 5.05 -13.48
C ALA A 90 3.08 6.20 -12.64
N SER A 91 3.02 7.43 -13.15
CA SER A 91 3.50 8.63 -12.45
C SER A 91 2.75 8.86 -11.15
N GLU A 92 1.41 8.83 -11.18
CA GLU A 92 0.56 9.06 -10.01
C GLU A 92 0.78 8.02 -8.89
N ALA A 93 0.96 6.76 -9.26
CA ALA A 93 1.19 5.68 -8.29
C ALA A 93 2.68 5.46 -7.94
N GLY A 94 3.57 6.34 -8.39
CA GLY A 94 4.99 6.34 -8.00
C GLY A 94 5.82 5.24 -8.66
N PHE A 95 5.42 4.79 -9.85
CA PHE A 95 6.23 3.95 -10.73
C PHE A 95 7.08 4.82 -11.65
N CYS A 96 8.33 4.41 -11.91
CA CYS A 96 9.24 5.21 -12.74
C CYS A 96 8.72 5.45 -14.17
N ASP A 97 8.00 4.48 -14.75
CA ASP A 97 7.40 4.58 -16.07
C ASP A 97 6.29 3.51 -16.25
N GLN A 98 5.59 3.60 -17.37
CA GLN A 98 4.52 2.66 -17.75
C GLN A 98 5.01 1.21 -17.88
N SER A 99 6.26 0.98 -18.32
CA SER A 99 6.82 -0.36 -18.49
C SER A 99 7.10 -0.99 -17.12
N HIS A 100 7.61 -0.22 -16.17
CA HIS A 100 7.81 -0.63 -14.78
C HIS A 100 6.47 -0.92 -14.11
N LEU A 101 5.47 -0.04 -14.26
CA LEU A 101 4.10 -0.33 -13.83
C LEU A 101 3.63 -1.66 -14.44
N SER A 102 3.73 -1.85 -15.76
CA SER A 102 3.21 -3.03 -16.44
C SER A 102 3.84 -4.32 -15.95
N ARG A 103 5.17 -4.37 -15.82
CA ARG A 103 5.90 -5.56 -15.32
C ARG A 103 5.47 -5.91 -13.90
N ARG A 104 5.42 -4.91 -13.01
CA ARG A 104 5.11 -5.12 -11.60
C ARG A 104 3.64 -5.41 -11.36
N PHE A 105 2.75 -4.73 -12.07
CA PHE A 105 1.31 -4.93 -12.00
C PHE A 105 0.95 -6.32 -12.51
N LYS A 106 1.50 -6.77 -13.64
CA LYS A 106 1.29 -8.13 -14.16
C LYS A 106 1.76 -9.20 -13.17
N HIS A 107 2.92 -9.02 -12.54
CA HIS A 107 3.37 -9.93 -11.50
C HIS A 107 2.41 -9.98 -10.29
N ALA A 108 1.84 -8.84 -9.89
CA ALA A 108 0.95 -8.76 -8.74
C ALA A 108 -0.50 -9.17 -9.03
N CYS A 109 -1.00 -8.92 -10.23
CA CYS A 109 -2.41 -9.02 -10.60
C CYS A 109 -2.70 -10.05 -11.70
N ARG A 110 -1.66 -10.68 -12.27
CA ARG A 110 -1.72 -11.66 -13.37
C ARG A 110 -2.26 -11.13 -14.70
N GLU A 111 -2.51 -9.83 -14.81
CA GLU A 111 -2.97 -9.13 -16.02
C GLU A 111 -2.24 -7.79 -16.16
N THR A 112 -2.16 -7.24 -17.37
CA THR A 112 -1.54 -5.91 -17.58
C THR A 112 -2.48 -4.78 -17.15
N PRO A 113 -1.96 -3.56 -16.86
CA PRO A 113 -2.80 -2.40 -16.57
C PRO A 113 -3.87 -2.12 -17.62
N GLY A 114 -3.51 -2.26 -18.91
CA GLY A 114 -4.46 -2.08 -20.02
C GLY A 114 -5.54 -3.15 -20.07
N GLN A 115 -5.19 -4.42 -19.85
CA GLN A 115 -6.18 -5.51 -19.77
C GLN A 115 -7.15 -5.30 -18.58
N TYR A 116 -6.60 -4.93 -17.42
CA TYR A 116 -7.38 -4.61 -16.23
C TYR A 116 -8.36 -3.47 -16.49
N GLN A 117 -7.89 -2.40 -17.11
CA GLN A 117 -8.69 -1.25 -17.50
C GLN A 117 -9.81 -1.66 -18.46
N SER A 118 -9.49 -2.27 -19.60
CA SER A 118 -10.48 -2.68 -20.60
C SER A 118 -11.58 -3.56 -20.02
N ARG A 119 -11.24 -4.50 -19.12
CA ARG A 119 -12.22 -5.36 -18.43
C ARG A 119 -13.22 -4.55 -17.58
N HIS A 120 -12.76 -3.50 -16.91
CA HIS A 120 -13.62 -2.64 -16.09
C HIS A 120 -14.42 -1.62 -16.91
N HIS A 121 -13.88 -1.14 -18.03
CA HIS A 121 -14.61 -0.24 -18.94
C HIS A 121 -15.67 -0.96 -19.76
N HIS A 122 -15.44 -2.22 -20.16
CA HIS A 122 -16.45 -3.03 -20.83
C HIS A 122 -17.71 -3.26 -19.98
N PHE A 123 -17.57 -3.26 -18.65
CA PHE A 123 -18.70 -3.46 -17.73
C PHE A 123 -19.54 -2.20 -17.50
N SER A 124 -18.99 -1.00 -17.76
CA SER A 124 -19.70 0.28 -17.61
C SER A 124 -20.42 0.75 -18.88
N GLY A 125 -20.40 -0.02 -19.98
CA GLY A 125 -20.87 0.39 -21.30
C GLY A 125 -22.24 -0.13 -21.77
N HIS A 126 -23.07 -0.74 -20.93
CA HIS A 126 -24.34 -1.37 -21.36
C HIS A 126 -25.62 -0.93 -20.60
N ALA A 127 -25.58 0.18 -19.86
CA ALA A 127 -26.75 0.68 -19.09
C ALA A 127 -27.45 1.89 -19.76
N GLY A 128 -27.54 1.95 -21.10
CA GLY A 128 -28.04 3.15 -21.78
C GLY A 128 -28.52 3.01 -23.22
N MET A 129 -29.16 1.89 -23.61
CA MET A 129 -29.93 1.80 -24.87
C MET A 129 -31.21 1.01 -24.66
N ALA A 130 -32.23 1.69 -24.10
CA ALA A 130 -33.62 1.31 -24.24
C ALA A 130 -34.48 2.59 -24.08
N ALA A 131 -34.75 3.24 -25.21
CA ALA A 131 -35.87 4.15 -25.42
C ALA A 131 -36.24 4.10 -26.90
#